data_AF-A0A7S4AIA2-F1
#
_entry.id   AF-A0A7S4AIA2-F1
#
_cell.length_a   1.000
_cell.length_b   1.000
_cell.length_c   1.000
_cell.angle_alpha   90.00
_cell.angle_beta   90.00
_cell.angle_gamma   90.00
#
_symmetry.space_group_name_H-M   'P 1'
#
loop_
_entity.id
_entity.type
_entity.pdbx_description
1 polymer ?
#
loop_
_entity_poly.entity_id
_entity_poly.type
_entity_poly.pdbx_seq_one_letter_code
_entity_poly.pdbx_strand_id
1 'polypeptide(L)'
;MTTMTNNRDKNTRMPDWFRSKRSRTMSSSLWEETHPGPSSSSTATTLASVAAAVAAAYAGYEFHRSVRDYGWEGALRYVWEGDPYDPDLREAVDQLEDAEFELRATSRIDDRLSGLEESLDDATASASSTGDDSYLSVRLWNVIWMDHPSNTSSINSSSSSSKIVPLDVERTLADMSHQLDKIAANVDGIVVSSSSSSLSSNKDSFLAQRVKKRKKILSKSIVSDMERCDALLASFQVFRERTKQITNE
;
A
#
# COMPACT_ATOMS: atom_id res chain seq x y z
N MET A 1 26.99 1.14 -33.01
CA MET A 1 26.10 0.00 -32.74
C MET A 1 26.77 -0.84 -31.67
N THR A 2 26.35 -0.65 -30.42
CA THR A 2 26.97 -1.31 -29.26
C THR A 2 25.83 -1.89 -28.43
N THR A 3 25.64 -3.19 -28.54
CA THR A 3 24.63 -3.96 -27.82
C THR A 3 25.07 -4.11 -26.37
N MET A 4 24.34 -3.46 -25.45
CA MET A 4 24.45 -3.71 -24.02
C MET A 4 23.42 -4.76 -23.61
N THR A 5 23.89 -5.97 -23.32
CA THR A 5 23.14 -7.03 -22.65
C THR A 5 23.23 -6.81 -21.15
N ASN A 6 22.11 -6.50 -20.50
CA ASN A 6 22.05 -6.32 -19.06
C ASN A 6 21.37 -7.53 -18.41
N ASN A 7 22.20 -8.43 -17.89
CA ASN A 7 21.82 -9.58 -17.07
C ASN A 7 21.02 -9.13 -15.85
N ARG A 8 19.81 -9.65 -15.71
CA ARG A 8 18.91 -9.36 -14.58
C ARG A 8 18.57 -10.64 -13.82
N ASP A 9 19.59 -11.37 -13.39
CA ASP A 9 19.44 -12.41 -12.36
C ASP A 9 19.36 -11.74 -10.99
N LYS A 10 18.14 -11.36 -10.60
CA LYS A 10 17.86 -10.97 -9.22
C LYS A 10 17.62 -12.24 -8.41
N ASN A 11 18.72 -12.78 -7.89
CA ASN A 11 18.74 -13.69 -6.77
C ASN A 11 17.91 -13.11 -5.61
N THR A 12 16.73 -13.69 -5.40
CA THR A 12 15.95 -13.62 -4.16
C THR A 12 16.68 -14.40 -3.08
N ARG A 13 17.80 -13.84 -2.60
CA ARG A 13 18.47 -14.33 -1.39
C ARG A 13 17.59 -13.97 -0.20
N MET A 14 16.87 -14.96 0.34
CA MET A 14 16.22 -14.80 1.64
C MET A 14 17.25 -14.35 2.69
N PRO A 15 16.90 -13.41 3.57
CA PRO A 15 17.77 -13.01 4.67
C PRO A 15 18.09 -14.20 5.59
N ASP A 16 19.38 -14.38 5.93
CA ASP A 16 19.87 -15.52 6.73
C ASP A 16 19.24 -15.65 8.13
N TRP A 17 18.59 -14.60 8.65
CA TRP A 17 17.85 -14.67 9.91
C TRP A 17 16.52 -15.44 9.81
N PHE A 18 16.04 -15.73 8.60
CA PHE A 18 14.92 -16.64 8.35
C PHE A 18 15.32 -18.12 8.32
N ARG A 19 16.61 -18.44 8.48
CA ARG A 19 17.08 -19.81 8.67
C ARG A 19 16.72 -20.24 10.08
N SER A 20 15.42 -20.54 10.24
CA SER A 20 14.84 -21.28 11.33
C SER A 20 15.84 -22.36 11.74
N LYS A 21 16.27 -22.28 13.01
CA LYS A 21 16.97 -23.37 13.67
C LYS A 21 15.99 -24.55 13.62
N ARG A 22 16.06 -25.35 12.55
CA ARG A 22 15.61 -26.73 12.58
C ARG A 22 16.39 -27.36 13.71
N SER A 23 15.69 -27.44 14.84
CA SER A 23 15.78 -28.52 15.80
C SER A 23 16.43 -29.72 15.13
N ARG A 24 17.68 -29.97 15.50
CA ARG A 24 18.24 -31.31 15.42
C ARG A 24 17.26 -32.19 16.18
N THR A 25 16.44 -32.92 15.45
CA THR A 25 15.83 -34.15 15.90
C THR A 25 16.99 -35.04 16.34
N MET A 26 17.29 -34.99 17.64
CA MET A 26 18.10 -35.98 18.30
C MET A 26 17.34 -37.29 18.13
N SER A 27 17.97 -38.18 17.34
CA SER A 27 17.48 -39.51 17.06
C SER A 27 17.17 -40.20 18.38
N SER A 28 15.95 -40.70 18.47
CA SER A 28 15.50 -41.68 19.44
C SER A 28 16.53 -42.80 19.55
N SER A 29 17.27 -42.83 20.65
CA SER A 29 17.96 -44.04 21.09
C SER A 29 17.61 -44.28 22.55
N LEU A 30 17.04 -45.47 22.76
CA LEU A 30 17.07 -46.23 24.00
C LEU A 30 16.29 -45.64 25.18
N TRP A 31 15.07 -46.15 25.31
CA TRP A 31 14.44 -46.54 26.57
C TRP A 31 15.49 -47.14 27.52
N GLU A 32 16.02 -46.31 28.41
CA GLU A 32 16.75 -46.76 29.58
C GLU A 32 15.85 -46.52 30.78
N GLU A 33 15.14 -47.59 31.11
CA GLU A 33 14.20 -47.74 32.20
C GLU A 33 14.97 -47.56 33.52
N THR A 34 15.09 -46.32 33.97
CA THR A 34 15.70 -45.97 35.26
C THR A 34 14.58 -45.81 36.28
N HIS A 35 14.49 -46.80 37.18
CA HIS A 35 13.60 -46.79 38.32
C HIS A 35 13.78 -45.53 39.18
N PRO A 36 12.68 -44.90 39.67
CA PRO A 36 12.77 -43.75 40.55
C PRO A 36 13.26 -44.18 41.94
N GLY A 37 14.56 -44.00 42.18
CA GLY A 37 15.13 -44.05 43.53
C GLY A 37 14.73 -42.81 44.33
N PRO A 38 14.13 -42.94 45.52
CA PRO A 38 13.75 -41.80 46.34
C PRO A 38 14.97 -41.32 47.14
N SER A 39 15.69 -40.27 46.69
CA SER A 39 16.55 -39.42 47.54
C SER A 39 17.36 -38.38 46.74
N SER A 40 16.75 -37.24 46.38
CA SER A 40 17.44 -35.94 46.09
C SER A 40 16.51 -34.83 45.57
N SER A 41 15.20 -34.88 45.85
CA SER A 41 14.18 -33.95 45.32
C SER A 41 14.32 -32.48 45.76
N SER A 42 14.97 -32.22 46.91
CA SER A 42 14.98 -30.88 47.54
C SER A 42 15.92 -29.86 46.87
N THR A 43 17.01 -30.30 46.25
CA THR A 43 17.98 -29.41 45.58
C THR A 43 17.53 -29.00 44.19
N ALA A 44 16.83 -29.87 43.46
CA ALA A 44 16.31 -29.57 42.13
C ALA A 44 15.18 -28.52 42.18
N THR A 45 14.30 -28.60 43.17
CA THR A 45 13.21 -27.63 43.37
C THR A 45 13.70 -26.25 43.80
N THR A 46 14.76 -26.19 44.62
CA THR A 46 15.40 -24.92 44.99
C THR A 46 16.12 -24.27 43.81
N LEU A 47 16.84 -25.03 42.97
CA LEU A 47 17.44 -24.47 41.76
C LEU A 47 16.40 -23.99 40.74
N ALA A 48 15.31 -24.72 40.55
CA ALA A 48 14.24 -24.33 39.64
C ALA A 48 13.55 -23.02 40.08
N SER A 49 13.28 -22.86 41.38
CA SER A 49 12.68 -21.63 41.91
C SER A 49 13.62 -20.43 41.83
N VAL A 50 14.92 -20.61 42.09
CA VAL A 50 15.92 -19.55 41.90
C VAL A 50 16.02 -19.16 40.42
N ALA A 51 16.06 -20.13 39.50
CA ALA A 51 16.09 -19.84 38.07
C ALA A 51 14.84 -19.07 37.60
N ALA A 52 13.66 -19.47 38.08
CA ALA A 52 12.41 -18.75 37.78
C ALA A 52 12.40 -17.32 38.35
N ALA A 53 12.91 -17.12 39.56
CA ALA A 53 13.01 -15.80 40.17
C ALA A 53 13.98 -14.88 39.40
N VAL A 54 15.13 -15.40 38.96
CA VAL A 54 16.09 -14.67 38.12
C VAL A 54 15.47 -14.31 36.77
N ALA A 55 14.76 -15.24 36.13
CA ALA A 55 14.07 -14.99 34.86
C ALA A 55 12.98 -13.92 35.02
N ALA A 56 12.19 -13.97 36.09
CA ALA A 56 11.15 -12.98 36.37
C ALA A 56 11.74 -11.59 36.67
N ALA A 57 12.84 -11.52 37.43
CA ALA A 57 13.54 -10.27 37.70
C ALA A 57 14.13 -9.65 36.43
N TYR A 58 14.71 -10.47 35.55
CA TYR A 58 15.23 -10.02 34.26
C TYR A 58 14.11 -9.52 33.34
N ALA A 59 13.01 -10.27 33.25
CA ALA A 59 11.83 -9.85 32.48
C ALA A 59 11.23 -8.53 33.01
N GLY A 60 11.15 -8.38 34.33
CA GLY A 60 10.69 -7.13 34.96
C GLY A 60 11.62 -5.94 34.68
N TYR A 61 12.94 -6.18 34.68
CA TYR A 61 13.92 -5.15 34.34
C TYR A 61 13.83 -4.71 32.87
N GLU A 62 13.77 -5.65 31.93
CA GLU A 62 13.60 -5.35 30.50
C GLU A 62 12.27 -4.66 30.22
N PHE A 63 11.18 -5.08 30.91
CA PHE A 63 9.89 -4.43 30.81
C PHE A 63 9.94 -2.99 31.33
N HIS A 64 10.50 -2.77 32.52
CA HIS A 64 10.64 -1.42 33.08
C HIS A 64 11.51 -0.51 32.21
N ARG A 65 12.59 -1.05 31.64
CA ARG A 65 13.44 -0.34 30.68
C ARG A 65 12.65 0.01 29.42
N SER A 66 11.89 -0.93 28.88
CA SER A 66 11.04 -0.72 27.69
C SER A 66 9.97 0.35 27.95
N VAL A 67 9.33 0.35 29.11
CA VAL A 67 8.36 1.39 29.49
C VAL A 67 9.02 2.77 29.58
N ARG A 68 10.26 2.85 30.06
CA ARG A 68 11.01 4.10 30.14
C ARG A 68 11.41 4.62 28.76
N ASP A 69 11.88 3.73 27.90
CA ASP A 69 12.42 4.09 26.59
C ASP A 69 11.32 4.32 25.54
N TYR A 70 10.20 3.60 25.62
CA TYR A 70 9.13 3.61 24.59
C TYR A 70 7.73 3.99 25.12
N GLY A 71 7.57 4.24 26.42
CA GLY A 71 6.25 4.39 27.04
C GLY A 71 5.51 3.05 27.21
N TRP A 72 4.33 3.10 27.84
CA TRP A 72 3.54 1.90 28.14
C TRP A 72 2.97 1.22 26.89
N GLU A 73 2.54 2.00 25.90
CA GLU A 73 1.98 1.47 24.64
C GLU A 73 3.06 0.79 23.79
N GLY A 74 4.24 1.41 23.66
CA GLY A 74 5.39 0.83 22.98
C GLY A 74 5.90 -0.44 23.67
N ALA A 75 5.96 -0.46 25.00
CA ALA A 75 6.37 -1.64 25.75
C ALA A 75 5.39 -2.82 25.61
N LEU A 76 4.07 -2.57 25.64
CA LEU A 76 3.06 -3.61 25.42
C LEU A 76 3.18 -4.20 24.01
N ARG A 77 3.35 -3.36 22.99
CA ARG A 77 3.58 -3.81 21.61
C ARG A 77 4.90 -4.57 21.45
N TYR A 78 5.99 -4.11 22.06
CA TYR A 78 7.26 -4.84 22.01
C TYR A 78 7.12 -6.25 22.60
N VAL A 79 6.40 -6.40 23.73
CA VAL A 79 6.16 -7.71 24.35
C VAL A 79 5.22 -8.57 23.50
N TRP A 80 4.22 -7.98 22.85
CA TRP A 80 3.18 -8.72 22.14
C TRP A 80 3.53 -9.03 20.68
N GLU A 81 4.03 -8.04 19.95
CA GLU A 81 4.35 -8.08 18.51
C GLU A 81 5.84 -8.30 18.25
N GLY A 82 6.71 -8.08 19.26
CA GLY A 82 8.15 -8.17 19.10
C GLY A 82 8.75 -7.01 18.30
N ASP A 83 8.01 -5.90 18.15
CA ASP A 83 8.43 -4.75 17.35
C ASP A 83 9.29 -3.78 18.19
N PRO A 84 10.59 -3.61 17.87
CA PRO A 84 11.49 -2.73 18.62
C PRO A 84 11.49 -1.27 18.13
N TYR A 85 10.63 -0.88 17.18
CA TYR A 85 10.67 0.48 16.63
C TYR A 85 10.05 1.51 17.57
N ASP A 86 10.57 2.74 17.47
CA ASP A 86 10.04 3.93 18.14
C ASP A 86 8.56 4.13 17.78
N PRO A 87 7.65 4.41 18.74
CA PRO A 87 6.24 4.66 18.48
C PRO A 87 5.99 5.70 17.38
N ASP A 88 6.75 6.79 17.33
CA ASP A 88 6.58 7.84 16.30
C ASP A 88 6.87 7.30 14.89
N LEU A 89 7.92 6.48 14.78
CA LEU A 89 8.33 5.89 13.52
C LEU A 89 7.35 4.80 13.08
N ARG A 90 6.78 4.08 14.04
CA ARG A 90 5.72 3.10 13.80
C ARG A 90 4.45 3.78 13.30
N GLU A 91 4.03 4.87 13.93
CA GLU A 91 2.89 5.65 13.48
C GLU A 91 3.10 6.13 12.04
N ALA A 92 4.30 6.60 11.70
CA ALA A 92 4.63 6.97 10.32
C ALA A 92 4.58 5.79 9.33
N VAL A 93 4.88 4.56 9.77
CA VAL A 93 4.73 3.34 8.95
C VAL A 93 3.25 3.01 8.76
N ASP A 94 2.47 3.03 9.84
CA ASP A 94 1.05 2.70 9.81
C ASP A 94 0.27 3.71 8.94
N GLN A 95 0.52 5.02 9.10
CA GLN A 95 -0.06 6.07 8.25
C GLN A 95 0.31 5.89 6.76
N LEU A 96 1.54 5.44 6.49
CA LEU A 96 1.98 5.18 5.12
C LEU A 96 1.30 3.95 4.53
N GLU A 97 1.06 2.92 5.33
CA GLU A 97 0.33 1.72 4.91
C GLU A 97 -1.14 2.02 4.64
N ASP A 98 -1.76 2.87 5.45
CA ASP A 98 -3.11 3.37 5.21
C ASP A 98 -3.18 4.19 3.92
N ALA A 99 -2.22 5.09 3.69
CA ALA A 99 -2.15 5.86 2.45
C ALA A 99 -1.89 4.96 1.22
N GLU A 100 -1.05 3.93 1.35
CA GLU A 100 -0.85 2.93 0.29
C GLU A 100 -2.12 2.14 0.01
N PHE A 101 -2.87 1.78 1.05
CA PHE A 101 -4.13 1.09 0.92
C PHE A 101 -5.19 1.98 0.26
N GLU A 102 -5.31 3.24 0.66
CA GLU A 102 -6.22 4.22 0.04
C GLU A 102 -5.83 4.45 -1.43
N LEU A 103 -4.52 4.57 -1.74
CA LEU A 103 -4.02 4.69 -3.10
C LEU A 103 -4.29 3.43 -3.95
N ARG A 104 -4.20 2.23 -3.35
CA ARG A 104 -4.56 0.98 -4.03
C ARG A 104 -6.05 0.76 -4.16
N ALA A 105 -6.85 1.20 -3.20
CA ALA A 105 -8.30 1.20 -3.34
C ALA A 105 -8.71 2.13 -4.49
N THR A 106 -7.97 3.24 -4.63
CA THR A 106 -8.01 4.13 -5.79
C THR A 106 -7.17 3.65 -6.97
N SER A 107 -6.58 2.43 -6.99
CA SER A 107 -5.98 1.89 -8.23
C SER A 107 -7.03 1.66 -9.32
N ARG A 108 -8.31 1.64 -8.93
CA ARG A 108 -9.43 1.76 -9.86
C ARG A 108 -9.38 3.08 -10.66
N ILE A 109 -8.71 4.12 -10.17
CA ILE A 109 -8.46 5.36 -10.91
C ILE A 109 -7.55 5.06 -12.10
N ASP A 110 -6.47 4.30 -11.94
CA ASP A 110 -5.58 3.95 -13.06
C ASP A 110 -6.32 3.16 -14.16
N ASP A 111 -7.12 2.16 -13.77
CA ASP A 111 -7.97 1.40 -14.70
C ASP A 111 -8.98 2.32 -15.41
N ARG A 112 -9.57 3.27 -14.68
CA ARG A 112 -10.54 4.25 -15.23
C ARG A 112 -9.87 5.25 -16.15
N LEU A 113 -8.70 5.78 -15.81
CA LEU A 113 -7.94 6.70 -16.65
C LEU A 113 -7.52 5.99 -17.94
N SER A 114 -7.05 4.75 -17.85
CA SER A 114 -6.69 3.94 -19.01
C SER A 114 -7.91 3.69 -19.92
N GLY A 115 -9.08 3.42 -19.35
CA GLY A 115 -10.33 3.35 -20.12
C GLY A 115 -10.76 4.69 -20.73
N LEU A 116 -10.42 5.83 -20.12
CA LEU A 116 -10.72 7.16 -20.69
C LEU A 116 -9.80 7.42 -21.88
N GLU A 117 -8.52 7.09 -21.75
CA GLU A 117 -7.50 7.20 -22.78
C GLU A 117 -7.88 6.35 -24.01
N GLU A 118 -8.17 5.05 -23.81
CA GLU A 118 -8.58 4.14 -24.89
C GLU A 118 -9.85 4.63 -25.59
N SER A 119 -10.85 5.02 -24.81
CA SER A 119 -12.09 5.53 -25.37
C SER A 119 -11.83 6.82 -26.17
N LEU A 120 -10.87 7.66 -25.75
CA LEU A 120 -10.59 8.95 -26.40
C LEU A 120 -9.88 8.75 -27.73
N ASP A 121 -8.98 7.78 -27.77
CA ASP A 121 -8.34 7.35 -29.00
C ASP A 121 -9.39 6.80 -29.98
N ASP A 122 -10.34 5.97 -29.51
CA ASP A 122 -11.43 5.45 -30.34
C ASP A 122 -12.37 6.54 -30.87
N ALA A 123 -12.72 7.53 -30.03
CA ALA A 123 -13.51 8.68 -30.47
C ALA A 123 -12.77 9.51 -31.51
N THR A 124 -11.49 9.76 -31.28
CA THR A 124 -10.65 10.56 -32.16
C THR A 124 -10.47 9.85 -33.51
N ALA A 125 -10.26 8.53 -33.50
CA ALA A 125 -10.19 7.72 -34.69
C ALA A 125 -11.53 7.71 -35.45
N SER A 126 -12.66 7.52 -34.76
CA SER A 126 -14.00 7.49 -35.35
C SER A 126 -14.41 8.83 -35.96
N ALA A 127 -14.09 9.95 -35.29
CA ALA A 127 -14.35 11.30 -35.80
C ALA A 127 -13.54 11.62 -37.06
N SER A 128 -12.41 10.93 -37.29
CA SER A 128 -11.60 11.11 -38.49
C SER A 128 -12.07 10.30 -39.70
N SER A 129 -12.79 9.19 -39.48
CA SER A 129 -13.16 8.24 -40.54
C SER A 129 -14.56 8.46 -41.13
N THR A 130 -15.45 9.15 -40.40
CA THR A 130 -16.87 9.26 -40.78
C THR A 130 -17.21 10.72 -41.06
N GLY A 131 -17.20 11.11 -42.34
CA GLY A 131 -17.40 12.49 -42.78
C GLY A 131 -18.76 13.12 -42.47
N ASP A 132 -19.75 12.38 -41.96
CA ASP A 132 -21.12 12.88 -41.78
C ASP A 132 -21.85 12.45 -40.49
N ASP A 133 -21.24 11.64 -39.59
CA ASP A 133 -21.97 11.04 -38.44
C ASP A 133 -21.34 11.30 -37.06
N SER A 134 -20.69 12.45 -36.90
CA SER A 134 -19.98 12.88 -35.68
C SER A 134 -20.88 12.95 -34.42
N TYR A 135 -22.19 13.11 -34.60
CA TYR A 135 -23.14 13.27 -33.50
C TYR A 135 -23.44 11.95 -32.76
N LEU A 136 -23.36 10.81 -33.44
CA LEU A 136 -23.58 9.49 -32.81
C LEU A 136 -22.36 9.05 -32.00
N SER A 137 -21.15 9.43 -32.41
CA SER A 137 -19.89 9.06 -31.74
C SER A 137 -19.84 9.60 -30.30
N VAL A 138 -20.24 10.87 -30.10
CA VAL A 138 -20.25 11.50 -28.76
C VAL A 138 -21.33 10.90 -27.86
N ARG A 139 -22.47 10.48 -28.42
CA ARG A 139 -23.54 9.82 -27.64
C ARG A 139 -23.18 8.39 -27.24
N LEU A 140 -22.52 7.64 -28.12
CA LEU A 140 -22.11 6.26 -27.84
C LEU A 140 -21.04 6.21 -26.74
N TRP A 141 -20.19 7.23 -26.71
CA TRP A 141 -19.15 7.43 -25.70
C TRP A 141 -19.68 7.49 -24.26
N ASN A 142 -20.77 8.22 -24.05
CA ASN A 142 -21.41 8.32 -22.74
C ASN A 142 -22.04 7.00 -22.25
N VAL A 143 -22.29 6.05 -23.15
CA VAL A 143 -22.98 4.78 -22.83
C VAL A 143 -21.98 3.66 -22.51
N ILE A 144 -20.88 3.55 -23.27
CA ILE A 144 -19.87 2.48 -23.08
C ILE A 144 -19.19 2.59 -21.71
N TRP A 145 -19.07 3.80 -21.18
CA TRP A 145 -18.43 4.10 -19.90
C TRP A 145 -19.16 3.57 -18.65
N MET A 146 -20.42 3.15 -18.76
CA MET A 146 -21.20 2.67 -17.60
C MET A 146 -21.14 1.16 -17.36
N ASP A 147 -20.71 0.35 -18.33
CA ASP A 147 -20.80 -1.11 -18.27
C ASP A 147 -19.56 -1.82 -17.69
N HIS A 148 -18.72 -1.11 -16.93
CA HIS A 148 -17.69 -1.80 -16.15
C HIS A 148 -18.36 -2.68 -15.07
N PRO A 149 -18.06 -4.01 -15.04
CA PRO A 149 -18.83 -5.02 -14.30
C PRO A 149 -18.72 -4.94 -12.77
N SER A 150 -18.09 -3.90 -12.21
CA SER A 150 -17.95 -3.70 -10.77
C SER A 150 -19.04 -2.80 -10.17
N ASN A 151 -19.95 -2.24 -10.97
CA ASN A 151 -21.09 -1.44 -10.50
C ASN A 151 -22.46 -2.07 -10.85
N THR A 152 -22.48 -3.35 -11.23
CA THR A 152 -23.68 -4.13 -11.58
C THR A 152 -24.42 -4.64 -10.34
N SER A 153 -24.64 -3.79 -9.33
CA SER A 153 -25.67 -4.06 -8.32
C SER A 153 -26.98 -3.41 -8.76
N SER A 154 -27.82 -4.22 -9.41
CA SER A 154 -29.28 -4.06 -9.56
C SER A 154 -29.78 -2.74 -10.17
N ILE A 155 -29.75 -2.63 -11.50
CA ILE A 155 -30.74 -1.80 -12.19
C ILE A 155 -31.67 -2.78 -12.91
N ASN A 156 -32.82 -3.05 -12.28
CA ASN A 156 -33.95 -3.70 -12.92
C ASN A 156 -34.42 -2.79 -14.05
N SER A 157 -34.14 -3.23 -15.28
CA SER A 157 -34.55 -2.62 -16.53
C SER A 157 -36.07 -2.50 -16.62
N SER A 158 -36.60 -1.38 -16.13
CA SER A 158 -37.96 -0.94 -16.39
C SER A 158 -37.88 0.13 -17.47
N SER A 159 -38.28 -0.29 -18.66
CA SER A 159 -38.39 0.43 -19.93
C SER A 159 -39.17 1.76 -19.80
N SER A 160 -38.49 2.77 -19.30
CA SER A 160 -39.00 4.13 -19.20
C SER A 160 -38.00 5.06 -19.89
N SER A 161 -38.48 5.70 -20.96
CA SER A 161 -37.84 6.75 -21.76
C SER A 161 -36.68 7.44 -21.03
N SER A 162 -35.48 6.89 -21.18
CA SER A 162 -34.30 7.31 -20.43
C SER A 162 -33.86 8.67 -20.96
N LYS A 163 -34.16 9.73 -20.20
CA LYS A 163 -33.36 10.95 -20.25
C LYS A 163 -31.92 10.53 -19.95
N ILE A 164 -31.12 10.36 -20.99
CA ILE A 164 -29.67 10.17 -20.88
C ILE A 164 -29.16 11.44 -20.18
N VAL A 165 -28.86 11.34 -18.89
CA VAL A 165 -28.15 12.39 -18.17
C VAL A 165 -26.72 12.29 -18.67
N PRO A 166 -26.19 13.26 -19.44
CA PRO A 166 -24.79 13.24 -19.81
C PRO A 166 -24.00 13.33 -18.51
N LEU A 167 -23.37 12.22 -18.12
CA LEU A 167 -22.45 12.22 -17.01
C LEU A 167 -21.23 13.02 -17.43
N ASP A 168 -20.94 14.03 -16.61
CA ASP A 168 -19.92 15.01 -16.89
C ASP A 168 -18.55 14.39 -16.61
N VAL A 169 -17.84 14.00 -17.67
CA VAL A 169 -16.45 13.47 -17.58
C VAL A 169 -15.58 14.44 -16.79
N GLU A 170 -15.82 15.75 -16.93
CA GLU A 170 -15.17 16.81 -16.16
C GLU A 170 -15.40 16.63 -14.66
N ARG A 171 -16.62 16.29 -14.24
CA ARG A 171 -16.94 16.02 -12.82
C ARG A 171 -16.26 14.77 -12.30
N THR A 172 -16.15 13.72 -13.12
CA THR A 172 -15.49 12.47 -12.73
C THR A 172 -13.99 12.67 -12.57
N LEU A 173 -13.35 13.36 -13.52
CA LEU A 173 -11.94 13.74 -13.43
C LEU A 173 -11.68 14.66 -12.23
N ALA A 174 -12.57 15.61 -11.96
CA ALA A 174 -12.47 16.49 -10.79
C ALA A 174 -12.56 15.73 -9.46
N ASP A 175 -13.44 14.73 -9.37
CA ASP A 175 -13.55 13.88 -8.17
C ASP A 175 -12.29 13.02 -7.97
N MET A 176 -11.75 12.44 -9.06
CA MET A 176 -10.49 11.68 -8.99
C MET A 176 -9.30 12.56 -8.61
N SER A 177 -9.19 13.75 -9.20
CA SER A 177 -8.17 14.75 -8.85
C SER A 177 -8.26 15.15 -7.38
N HIS A 178 -9.46 15.44 -6.88
CA HIS A 178 -9.68 15.75 -5.47
C HIS A 178 -9.30 14.60 -4.52
N GLN A 179 -9.60 13.34 -4.90
CA GLN A 179 -9.19 12.17 -4.13
C GLN A 179 -7.66 12.02 -4.08
N LEU A 180 -6.98 12.22 -5.22
CA LEU A 180 -5.51 12.19 -5.29
C LEU A 180 -4.88 13.30 -4.44
N ASP A 181 -5.42 14.52 -4.47
CA ASP A 181 -4.98 15.64 -3.62
C ASP A 181 -5.10 15.32 -2.13
N LYS A 182 -6.22 14.71 -1.72
CA LYS A 182 -6.43 14.29 -0.34
C LYS A 182 -5.38 13.27 0.10
N ILE A 183 -5.09 12.27 -0.75
CA ILE A 183 -4.05 11.26 -0.47
C ILE A 183 -2.67 11.92 -0.44
N ALA A 184 -2.38 12.84 -1.36
CA ALA A 184 -1.12 13.59 -1.38
C ALA A 184 -0.92 14.36 -0.07
N ALA A 185 -1.95 15.07 0.40
CA ALA A 185 -1.91 15.79 1.67
C ALA A 185 -1.64 14.87 2.86
N ASN A 186 -2.27 13.69 2.89
CA ASN A 186 -2.02 12.67 3.92
C ASN A 186 -0.56 12.20 3.88
N VAL A 187 -0.05 11.84 2.70
CA VAL A 187 1.34 11.38 2.52
C VAL A 187 2.34 12.46 2.91
N ASP A 188 2.08 13.72 2.56
CA ASP A 188 2.93 14.86 2.90
C ASP A 188 2.92 15.16 4.40
N GLY A 189 1.77 15.00 5.06
CA GLY A 189 1.60 15.13 6.51
C GLY A 189 2.40 14.13 7.34
N ILE A 190 2.85 13.00 6.76
CA ILE A 190 3.69 12.02 7.47
C ILE A 190 5.06 12.64 7.80
N VAL A 191 5.23 13.02 9.07
CA VAL A 191 6.47 13.58 9.61
C VAL A 191 7.39 12.44 10.02
N VAL A 192 8.43 12.18 9.21
CA VAL A 192 9.53 11.29 9.63
C VAL A 192 10.54 12.15 10.37
N SER A 193 10.36 12.29 11.69
CA SER A 193 11.29 12.98 12.58
C SER A 193 12.70 12.49 12.30
N SER A 194 13.50 13.37 11.69
CA SER A 194 14.89 13.07 11.31
C SER A 194 15.86 13.34 12.46
N SER A 195 15.32 13.57 13.66
CA SER A 195 15.99 14.00 14.87
C SER A 195 16.80 12.82 15.42
N SER A 196 18.04 12.59 15.00
CA SER A 196 19.23 13.32 15.46
C SER A 196 19.46 13.24 16.97
N SER A 197 19.31 12.07 17.58
CA SER A 197 20.16 11.72 18.71
C SER A 197 21.36 10.94 18.18
N SER A 198 22.56 11.46 18.40
CA SER A 198 23.86 10.90 18.01
C SER A 198 24.20 9.54 18.66
N LEU A 199 23.21 8.88 19.26
CA LEU A 199 23.28 7.54 19.85
C LEU A 199 22.27 6.57 19.22
N SER A 200 21.46 7.01 18.24
CA SER A 200 20.48 6.17 17.57
C SER A 200 21.18 4.99 16.88
N SER A 201 20.70 3.80 17.20
CA SER A 201 21.27 2.55 16.72
C SER A 201 21.21 2.48 15.18
N ASN A 202 22.16 1.80 14.55
CA ASN A 202 22.17 1.62 13.08
C ASN A 202 20.84 1.05 12.52
N LYS A 203 19.96 0.48 13.37
CA LYS A 203 18.67 -0.11 12.96
C LYS A 203 17.59 0.95 12.69
N ASP A 204 17.49 1.98 13.52
CA ASP A 204 16.42 3.00 13.40
C ASP A 204 16.61 3.83 12.13
N SER A 205 17.88 4.09 11.79
CA SER A 205 18.29 4.72 10.53
C SER A 205 17.79 3.98 9.30
N PHE A 206 17.81 2.64 9.29
CA PHE A 206 17.37 1.84 8.15
C PHE A 206 15.86 1.95 7.92
N LEU A 207 15.06 1.87 8.99
CA LEU A 207 13.61 1.94 8.85
C LEU A 207 13.16 3.36 8.48
N ALA A 208 13.73 4.40 9.09
CA ALA A 208 13.46 5.79 8.69
C ALA A 208 13.81 6.04 7.22
N GLN A 209 14.93 5.51 6.72
CA GLN A 209 15.27 5.56 5.29
C GLN A 209 14.25 4.80 4.43
N ARG A 210 13.76 3.65 4.88
CA ARG A 210 12.74 2.86 4.18
C ARG A 210 11.41 3.60 4.09
N VAL A 211 10.95 4.23 5.18
CA VAL A 211 9.74 5.07 5.20
C VAL A 211 9.89 6.25 4.23
N LYS A 212 11.01 6.98 4.29
CA LYS A 212 11.31 8.07 3.33
C LYS A 212 11.29 7.60 1.89
N LYS A 213 11.87 6.42 1.61
CA LYS A 213 11.88 5.84 0.26
C LYS A 213 10.47 5.47 -0.20
N ARG A 214 9.65 4.84 0.64
CA ARG A 214 8.25 4.49 0.33
C ARG A 214 7.41 5.74 0.09
N LYS A 215 7.47 6.73 0.99
CA LYS A 215 6.83 8.05 0.82
C LYS A 215 7.15 8.67 -0.53
N LYS A 216 8.43 8.72 -0.90
CA LYS A 216 8.86 9.25 -2.21
C LYS A 216 8.29 8.48 -3.41
N ILE A 217 8.15 7.16 -3.30
CA ILE A 217 7.56 6.34 -4.38
C ILE A 217 6.07 6.68 -4.52
N LEU A 218 5.34 6.81 -3.40
CA LEU A 218 3.92 7.15 -3.42
C LEU A 218 3.65 8.54 -3.93
N SER A 219 4.38 9.56 -3.44
CA SER A 219 4.24 10.93 -3.94
C SER A 219 4.45 11.00 -5.46
N LYS A 220 5.42 10.23 -6.00
CA LYS A 220 5.63 10.14 -7.45
C LYS A 220 4.47 9.49 -8.19
N SER A 221 3.90 8.42 -7.63
CA SER A 221 2.73 7.76 -8.22
C SER A 221 1.55 8.73 -8.29
N ILE A 222 1.25 9.40 -7.18
CA ILE A 222 0.14 10.35 -7.07
C ILE A 222 0.31 11.49 -8.08
N VAL A 223 1.50 12.09 -8.16
CA VAL A 223 1.79 13.15 -9.14
C VAL A 223 1.59 12.64 -10.57
N SER A 224 2.05 11.43 -10.88
CA SER A 224 1.85 10.84 -12.21
C SER A 224 0.36 10.66 -12.55
N ASP A 225 -0.45 10.25 -11.58
CA ASP A 225 -1.89 10.05 -11.79
C ASP A 225 -2.63 11.40 -11.93
N MET A 226 -2.20 12.43 -11.19
CA MET A 226 -2.70 13.80 -11.34
C MET A 226 -2.37 14.39 -12.71
N GLU A 227 -1.12 14.25 -13.18
CA GLU A 227 -0.70 14.70 -14.51
C GLU A 227 -1.52 14.04 -15.62
N ARG A 228 -1.88 12.76 -15.45
CA ARG A 228 -2.78 12.04 -16.38
C ARG A 228 -4.20 12.58 -16.34
N CYS A 229 -4.74 12.87 -15.16
CA CYS A 229 -6.06 13.52 -15.05
C CYS A 229 -6.09 14.86 -15.79
N ASP A 230 -5.05 15.69 -15.61
CA ASP A 230 -4.93 17.00 -16.27
C ASP A 230 -4.79 16.87 -17.79
N ALA A 231 -3.98 15.93 -18.26
CA ALA A 231 -3.80 15.65 -19.68
C ALA A 231 -5.11 15.21 -20.35
N LEU A 232 -5.86 14.33 -19.69
CA LEU A 232 -7.19 13.91 -20.16
C LEU A 232 -8.18 15.07 -20.17
N LEU A 233 -8.20 15.88 -19.12
CA LEU A 233 -9.11 17.03 -19.06
C LEU A 233 -8.82 18.03 -20.19
N ALA A 234 -7.54 18.29 -20.48
CA ALA A 234 -7.13 19.13 -21.61
C ALA A 234 -7.53 18.53 -22.96
N SER A 235 -7.36 17.21 -23.16
CA SER A 235 -7.73 16.56 -24.42
C SER A 235 -9.24 16.55 -24.65
N PHE A 236 -10.05 16.37 -23.60
CA PHE A 236 -11.50 16.53 -23.68
C PHE A 236 -11.93 17.94 -24.06
N GLN A 237 -11.27 18.97 -23.54
CA GLN A 237 -11.55 20.37 -23.92
C GLN A 237 -11.30 20.60 -25.41
N VAL A 238 -10.15 20.13 -25.93
CA VAL A 238 -9.82 20.24 -27.37
C VAL A 238 -10.84 19.49 -28.23
N PHE A 239 -11.21 18.27 -27.83
CA PHE A 239 -12.22 17.48 -28.55
C PHE A 239 -13.60 18.16 -28.54
N ARG A 240 -13.99 18.75 -27.41
CA ARG A 240 -15.24 19.52 -27.26
C ARG A 240 -15.25 20.80 -28.11
N GLU A 241 -14.13 21.49 -28.24
CA GLU A 241 -14.02 22.66 -29.12
C GLU A 241 -14.11 22.26 -30.59
N ARG A 242 -13.46 21.18 -30.99
CA ARG A 242 -13.51 20.66 -32.36
C ARG A 242 -14.91 20.24 -32.78
N THR A 243 -15.65 19.56 -31.90
CA THR A 243 -17.04 19.14 -32.16
C THR A 243 -17.99 20.34 -32.28
N LYS A 244 -17.78 21.41 -31.49
CA LYS A 244 -18.54 22.66 -31.63
C LYS A 244 -18.33 23.34 -32.99
N GLN A 245 -17.11 23.31 -33.53
CA GLN A 245 -16.83 23.89 -34.85
C GLN A 245 -17.61 23.17 -35.95
N ILE A 246 -17.60 21.83 -35.94
CA ILE A 246 -18.34 21.00 -36.92
C ILE A 246 -19.85 21.24 -36.87
N THR A 247 -20.40 21.52 -35.69
CA THR A 247 -21.86 21.68 -35.52
C THR A 247 -22.38 23.05 -35.99
N ASN A 248 -21.51 24.06 -36.09
CA ASN A 248 -21.89 25.42 -36.48
C ASN A 248 -21.72 25.69 -37.98
N GLU A 249 -21.13 24.75 -38.73
CA GLU A 249 -21.05 24.77 -40.20
C GLU A 249 -22.26 24.05 -40.82
#